data_AF-D9RAF6-F1
#
_entry.id   AF-D9RAF6-F1
#
_cell.length_a   1.000
_cell.length_b   1.000
_cell.length_c   1.000
_cell.angle_alpha   90.00
_cell.angle_beta   90.00
_cell.angle_gamma   90.00
#
_symmetry.space_group_name_H-M   'P 1'
#
loop_
_entity.id
_entity.type
_entity.pdbx_description
1 polymer ?
#
loop_
_entity_poly.entity_id
_entity_poly.type
_entity_poly.pdbx_seq_one_letter_code
_entity_poly.pdbx_strand_id
1 'polypeptide(L)'
;MPSFEVKIWGFKINEPYPSKCTRRVCYFDHCQEVEVPCGSKGTKLYEVIINFTIPDFDQKNESIVMQCANEVAYVASGMIGEAVHYCGSINESCMADIQNAVAMADEKVVETFHNCLSQSGMAEEMIQICEVKVYIREINI
;
A
#
# COMPACT_ATOMS: atom_id res chain seq x y z
N MET A 1 4.79 -12.86 17.00
CA MET A 1 5.65 -11.66 17.05
C MET A 1 4.73 -10.46 16.94
N PRO A 2 4.87 -9.45 17.81
CA PRO A 2 4.13 -8.21 17.66
C PRO A 2 4.42 -7.57 16.31
N SER A 3 3.42 -6.88 15.77
CA SER A 3 3.56 -6.09 14.55
C SER A 3 2.91 -4.74 14.74
N PHE A 4 3.46 -3.73 14.08
CA PHE A 4 2.85 -2.40 14.02
C PHE A 4 2.88 -1.87 12.59
N GLU A 5 1.88 -1.06 12.28
CA GLU A 5 1.67 -0.49 10.95
C GLU A 5 1.88 1.02 10.98
N VAL A 6 2.56 1.53 9.97
CA VAL A 6 2.72 2.96 9.71
C VAL A 6 2.10 3.27 8.35
N LYS A 7 1.04 4.07 8.36
CA LYS A 7 0.48 4.63 7.14
C LYS A 7 1.39 5.76 6.65
N ILE A 8 1.90 5.62 5.44
CA ILE A 8 2.76 6.64 4.80
C ILE A 8 2.02 7.46 3.75
N TRP A 9 0.97 6.90 3.14
CA TRP A 9 0.22 7.61 2.11
C TRP A 9 -1.23 7.13 2.00
N GLY A 10 -2.10 7.95 1.41
CA GLY A 10 -3.47 7.56 1.08
C GLY A 10 -4.00 8.32 -0.14
N PHE A 11 -4.74 7.63 -1.01
CA PHE A 11 -5.29 8.20 -2.24
C PHE A 11 -6.68 7.62 -2.56
N LYS A 12 -7.40 8.35 -3.41
CA LYS A 12 -8.74 8.00 -3.89
C LYS A 12 -8.66 7.64 -5.37
N ILE A 13 -9.29 6.53 -5.75
CA ILE A 13 -9.50 6.16 -7.14
C ILE A 13 -10.98 6.28 -7.45
N ASN A 14 -11.31 6.98 -8.52
CA ASN A 14 -12.61 6.86 -9.15
C ASN A 14 -12.56 5.64 -10.06
N GLU A 15 -13.28 4.57 -9.73
CA GLU A 15 -13.35 3.43 -10.64
C GLU A 15 -13.91 3.91 -11.99
N PRO A 16 -13.31 3.46 -13.12
CA PRO A 16 -13.84 3.83 -14.42
C PRO A 16 -15.29 3.37 -14.53
N TYR A 17 -16.16 4.27 -14.99
CA TYR A 17 -17.54 3.93 -15.29
C TYR A 17 -17.53 2.79 -16.31
N PRO A 18 -18.31 1.71 -16.08
CA PRO A 18 -18.49 0.74 -17.14
C PRO A 18 -19.13 1.48 -18.32
N SER A 19 -18.51 1.40 -19.50
CA SER A 19 -19.01 2.09 -20.69
C SER A 19 -20.31 1.47 -21.21
N LYS A 20 -20.59 0.22 -20.82
CA LYS A 20 -21.80 -0.52 -21.16
C LYS A 20 -22.22 -1.42 -20.01
N CYS A 21 -23.48 -1.32 -19.61
CA CYS A 21 -24.12 -2.27 -18.70
C CYS A 21 -25.33 -2.85 -19.41
N THR A 22 -25.47 -4.16 -19.41
CA THR A 22 -26.64 -4.83 -19.96
C THR A 22 -27.48 -5.44 -18.85
N ARG A 23 -28.79 -5.43 -19.03
CA ARG A 23 -29.74 -6.16 -18.21
C ARG A 23 -30.45 -7.16 -19.11
N ARG A 24 -30.51 -8.43 -18.69
CA ARG A 24 -31.36 -9.42 -19.34
C ARG A 24 -32.81 -9.13 -18.98
N VAL A 25 -33.63 -8.86 -20.00
CA VAL A 25 -35.08 -8.67 -19.87
C VAL A 25 -35.75 -9.80 -20.64
N CYS A 26 -36.60 -10.54 -19.95
CA CYS A 26 -37.37 -11.64 -20.55
C CYS A 26 -38.84 -11.23 -20.63
N TYR A 27 -39.45 -11.45 -21.80
CA TYR A 27 -40.87 -11.26 -22.05
C TYR A 27 -41.39 -12.49 -22.80
N PHE A 28 -42.35 -13.21 -22.22
CA PHE A 28 -42.71 -14.58 -22.63
C PHE A 28 -41.47 -15.50 -22.67
N ASP A 29 -41.33 -16.32 -23.72
CA ASP A 29 -40.22 -17.27 -23.93
C ASP A 29 -38.98 -16.63 -24.59
N HIS A 30 -38.95 -15.30 -24.73
CA HIS A 30 -37.83 -14.58 -25.32
C HIS A 30 -37.13 -13.68 -24.30
N CYS A 31 -35.82 -13.87 -24.19
CA CYS A 31 -34.94 -13.01 -23.40
C CYS A 31 -34.00 -12.25 -24.32
N GLN A 32 -33.83 -10.96 -24.04
CA GLN A 32 -32.87 -10.10 -24.71
C GLN A 32 -32.01 -9.35 -23.70
N GLU A 33 -30.77 -9.06 -24.05
CA GLU A 33 -29.95 -8.11 -23.30
C GLU A 33 -30.25 -6.70 -23.79
N VAL A 34 -30.61 -5.80 -22.88
CA VAL A 34 -30.81 -4.38 -23.17
C VAL A 34 -29.74 -3.57 -22.46
N GLU A 35 -29.17 -2.57 -23.14
CA GLU A 35 -28.28 -1.61 -22.49
C GLU A 35 -29.07 -0.79 -21.46
N VAL A 36 -28.54 -0.68 -20.25
CA VAL A 36 -29.09 0.08 -19.13
C VAL A 36 -28.05 1.06 -18.61
N PRO A 37 -28.47 2.16 -17.96
CA PRO A 37 -27.53 3.06 -17.29
C PRO A 37 -26.67 2.26 -16.31
N CYS A 38 -25.37 2.37 -16.44
CA CYS A 38 -24.48 1.82 -15.43
C CYS A 38 -24.69 2.56 -14.11
N GLY A 39 -24.82 1.81 -13.02
CA GLY A 39 -24.73 2.39 -11.68
C GLY A 39 -23.38 3.07 -11.48
N SER A 40 -23.34 4.15 -10.72
CA SER A 40 -22.09 4.79 -10.31
C SER A 40 -21.26 3.77 -9.53
N LYS A 41 -20.09 3.38 -10.07
CA LYS A 41 -19.08 2.73 -9.24
C LYS A 41 -18.53 3.80 -8.28
N GLY A 42 -18.53 3.47 -6.99
CA GLY A 42 -18.12 4.41 -5.94
C GLY A 42 -16.63 4.77 -6.03
N THR A 43 -16.23 5.77 -5.25
CA THR A 43 -14.81 6.06 -5.01
C THR A 43 -14.22 5.00 -4.09
N LYS A 44 -13.11 4.39 -4.49
CA LYS A 44 -12.33 3.51 -3.62
C LYS A 44 -11.20 4.27 -2.95
N LEU A 45 -10.98 3.98 -1.67
CA LEU A 45 -9.87 4.50 -0.89
C LEU A 45 -8.77 3.46 -0.80
N TYR A 46 -7.54 3.90 -1.00
CA TYR A 46 -6.35 3.08 -0.83
C TYR A 46 -5.37 3.77 0.09
N GLU A 47 -4.65 2.96 0.86
CA GLU A 47 -3.56 3.41 1.71
C GLU A 47 -2.30 2.63 1.38
N VAL A 48 -1.16 3.30 1.45
CA VAL A 48 0.15 2.66 1.44
C VAL A 48 0.63 2.56 2.87
N ILE A 49 0.92 1.33 3.29
CA ILE A 49 1.24 0.97 4.67
C ILE A 49 2.60 0.29 4.69
N ILE A 50 3.39 0.61 5.71
CA ILE A 50 4.57 -0.16 6.10
C ILE A 50 4.20 -0.98 7.33
N ASN A 51 4.33 -2.30 7.24
CA ASN A 51 4.17 -3.20 8.37
C ASN A 51 5.54 -3.66 8.87
N PHE A 52 5.77 -3.50 10.16
CA PHE A 52 6.96 -3.99 10.85
C PHE A 52 6.55 -5.17 11.72
N THR A 53 7.23 -6.30 11.60
CA THR A 53 7.10 -7.46 12.48
C THR A 53 8.39 -7.60 13.27
N ILE A 54 8.32 -7.41 14.58
CA ILE A 54 9.48 -7.38 15.46
C ILE A 54 9.26 -8.31 16.65
N PRO A 55 10.29 -8.89 17.25
CA PRO A 55 10.16 -9.63 18.50
C PRO A 55 9.94 -8.66 19.68
N ASP A 56 9.58 -9.20 20.84
CA ASP A 56 9.58 -8.43 22.09
C ASP A 56 11.03 -8.15 22.49
N PHE A 57 11.43 -6.88 22.39
CA PHE A 57 12.77 -6.40 22.71
C PHE A 57 12.80 -5.73 24.08
N ASP A 58 14.00 -5.52 24.63
CA ASP A 58 14.15 -4.61 25.76
C ASP A 58 13.98 -3.15 25.33
N GLN A 59 13.75 -2.26 26.29
CA GLN A 59 13.47 -0.85 26.03
C GLN A 59 14.55 -0.16 25.18
N LYS A 60 15.81 -0.59 25.30
CA LYS A 60 16.92 -0.08 24.49
C LYS A 60 16.75 -0.47 23.01
N ASN A 61 16.54 -1.75 22.72
CA ASN A 61 16.42 -2.22 21.34
C ASN A 61 15.08 -1.79 20.71
N GLU A 62 14.00 -1.69 21.50
CA GLU A 62 12.74 -1.09 21.04
C GLU A 62 12.94 0.36 20.57
N SER A 63 13.69 1.17 21.33
CA SER A 63 13.97 2.56 20.93
C SER A 63 14.77 2.63 19.62
N ILE A 64 15.72 1.72 19.41
CA ILE A 64 16.49 1.63 18.17
C ILE A 64 15.57 1.26 17.00
N VAL A 65 14.71 0.25 17.18
CA VAL A 65 13.74 -0.17 16.17
C VAL A 65 12.81 0.97 15.78
N MET A 66 12.27 1.71 16.75
CA MET A 66 11.37 2.83 16.48
C MET A 66 12.08 3.98 15.74
N GLN A 67 13.34 4.25 16.05
CA GLN A 67 14.15 5.22 15.32
C GLN A 67 14.34 4.78 13.85
N CYS A 68 14.72 3.51 13.64
CA CYS A 68 14.92 2.98 12.29
C CYS A 68 13.60 2.87 11.49
N ALA A 69 12.48 2.60 12.16
CA ALA A 69 11.17 2.60 11.54
C ALA A 69 10.77 3.99 11.00
N ASN A 70 11.14 5.06 11.71
CA ASN A 70 10.92 6.43 11.23
C ASN A 70 11.77 6.75 9.99
N GLU A 71 13.03 6.32 9.96
CA GLU A 71 13.90 6.51 8.78
C GLU A 71 13.35 5.77 7.56
N VAL A 72 12.93 4.52 7.75
CA VAL A 72 12.25 3.71 6.75
C VAL A 72 10.98 4.39 6.24
N ALA A 73 10.14 4.90 7.15
CA ALA A 73 8.92 5.60 6.79
C ALA A 73 9.20 6.85 5.95
N TYR A 74 10.26 7.60 6.27
CA TYR A 74 10.69 8.76 5.49
C TYR A 74 11.12 8.36 4.07
N VAL A 75 11.96 7.33 3.93
CA VAL A 75 12.43 6.83 2.62
C VAL A 75 11.25 6.36 1.75
N ALA A 76 10.39 5.51 2.29
CA ALA A 76 9.23 5.01 1.57
C ALA A 76 8.28 6.14 1.17
N SER A 77 8.02 7.09 2.08
CA SER A 77 7.16 8.26 1.78
C SER A 77 7.71 9.09 0.62
N GLY A 78 9.03 9.25 0.53
CA GLY A 78 9.67 9.94 -0.60
C GLY A 78 9.42 9.23 -1.93
N MET A 79 9.63 7.91 -1.98
CA MET A 79 9.45 7.11 -3.19
C MET A 79 7.99 7.09 -3.66
N ILE A 80 7.05 6.90 -2.72
CA ILE A 80 5.61 6.88 -3.04
C ILE A 80 5.09 8.27 -3.39
N GLY A 81 5.52 9.29 -2.65
CA GLY A 81 5.12 10.67 -2.88
C GLY A 81 5.52 11.17 -4.28
N GLU A 82 6.71 10.78 -4.75
CA GLU A 82 7.15 11.09 -6.11
C GLU A 82 6.26 10.43 -7.18
N ALA A 83 5.96 9.14 -7.04
CA ALA A 83 5.08 8.42 -7.97
C ALA A 83 3.68 9.04 -8.03
N VAL A 84 3.12 9.41 -6.87
CA VAL A 84 1.82 10.08 -6.79
C VAL A 84 1.88 11.49 -7.38
N HIS A 85 2.97 12.24 -7.20
CA HIS A 85 3.11 13.59 -7.75
C HIS A 85 3.08 13.61 -9.28
N TYR A 86 3.67 12.61 -9.93
CA TYR A 86 3.61 12.47 -11.40
C TYR A 86 2.22 12.10 -11.91
N CYS A 87 1.38 11.54 -11.05
CA CYS A 87 -0.01 11.27 -11.39
C CYS A 87 -0.85 12.56 -11.35
N GLY A 88 -1.04 13.23 -12.49
CA GLY A 88 -1.97 14.36 -12.60
C GLY A 88 -3.41 14.00 -12.18
N SER A 89 -3.81 12.73 -12.34
CA SER A 89 -5.04 12.16 -11.78
C SER A 89 -4.82 10.68 -11.46
N ILE A 90 -5.30 10.21 -10.30
CA ILE A 90 -5.24 8.79 -9.95
C ILE A 90 -6.24 8.00 -10.82
N ASN A 91 -5.74 7.40 -11.90
CA ASN A 91 -6.45 6.50 -12.82
C ASN A 91 -5.76 5.13 -12.86
N GLU A 92 -6.24 4.19 -13.69
CA GLU A 92 -5.65 2.84 -13.78
C GLU A 92 -4.15 2.85 -14.14
N SER A 93 -3.70 3.77 -15.01
CA SER A 93 -2.28 3.91 -15.36
C SER A 93 -1.46 4.36 -14.15
N CYS A 94 -1.93 5.40 -13.45
CA CYS A 94 -1.29 5.88 -12.23
C CYS A 94 -1.20 4.78 -11.15
N MET A 95 -2.21 3.91 -11.07
CA MET A 95 -2.16 2.81 -10.12
C MET A 95 -1.05 1.82 -10.39
N ALA A 96 -0.76 1.53 -11.67
CA ALA A 96 0.38 0.70 -12.02
C ALA A 96 1.69 1.37 -11.58
N ASP A 97 1.83 2.69 -11.76
CA ASP A 97 3.00 3.45 -11.33
C ASP A 97 3.17 3.46 -9.81
N ILE A 98 2.08 3.67 -9.06
CA ILE A 98 2.09 3.60 -7.59
C ILE A 98 2.43 2.17 -7.13
N GLN A 99 1.88 1.13 -7.76
CA GLN A 99 2.20 -0.26 -7.43
C GLN A 99 3.67 -0.59 -7.68
N ASN A 100 4.24 -0.12 -8.79
CA ASN A 100 5.66 -0.25 -9.07
C ASN A 100 6.51 0.48 -8.02
N ALA A 101 6.11 1.70 -7.64
CA ALA A 101 6.79 2.45 -6.59
C ALA A 101 6.72 1.73 -5.23
N VAL A 102 5.59 1.10 -4.91
CA VAL A 102 5.44 0.27 -3.70
C VAL A 102 6.35 -0.95 -3.74
N ALA A 103 6.46 -1.65 -4.88
CA ALA A 103 7.37 -2.79 -5.00
C ALA A 103 8.84 -2.36 -4.82
N MET A 104 9.25 -1.25 -5.44
CA MET A 104 10.60 -0.70 -5.25
C MET A 104 10.83 -0.25 -3.80
N ALA A 105 9.82 0.37 -3.17
CA ALA A 105 9.91 0.78 -1.78
C ALA A 105 10.04 -0.44 -0.87
N ASP A 106 9.27 -1.51 -1.09
CA ASP A 106 9.33 -2.76 -0.31
C ASP A 106 10.74 -3.35 -0.28
N GLU A 107 11.39 -3.45 -1.45
CA GLU A 107 12.78 -3.90 -1.53
C GLU A 107 13.73 -2.93 -0.81
N LYS A 108 13.55 -1.62 -1.00
CA LYS A 108 14.47 -0.62 -0.46
C LYS A 108 14.39 -0.49 1.06
N VAL A 109 13.18 -0.58 1.63
CA VAL A 109 13.00 -0.41 3.06
C VAL A 109 13.62 -1.53 3.87
N VAL A 110 13.66 -2.76 3.34
CA VAL A 110 14.32 -3.90 4.02
C VAL A 110 15.81 -3.59 4.20
N GLU A 111 16.47 -3.16 3.12
CA GLU A 111 17.88 -2.78 3.14
C GLU A 111 18.12 -1.61 4.11
N THR A 112 17.32 -0.54 4.00
CA THR A 112 17.44 0.64 4.87
C THR A 112 17.24 0.28 6.35
N PHE A 113 16.24 -0.55 6.66
CA PHE A 113 15.93 -0.94 8.02
C PHE A 113 17.08 -1.74 8.65
N HIS A 114 17.55 -2.79 7.96
CA HIS A 114 18.63 -3.63 8.46
C HIS A 114 19.93 -2.86 8.63
N ASN A 115 20.24 -1.96 7.68
CA ASN A 115 21.40 -1.09 7.78
C ASN A 115 21.32 -0.14 9.00
N CYS A 116 20.16 0.48 9.24
CA CYS A 116 19.98 1.34 10.41
C CYS A 116 20.12 0.58 11.73
N LEU A 117 19.54 -0.63 11.82
CA LEU A 117 19.66 -1.48 13.02
C LEU A 117 21.12 -1.87 13.27
N SER A 118 21.85 -2.26 12.22
CA SER A 118 23.27 -2.63 12.28
C SER A 118 24.13 -1.44 12.73
N GLN A 119 23.95 -0.26 12.14
CA GLN A 119 24.68 0.96 12.51
C GLN A 119 24.40 1.42 13.94
N SER A 120 23.19 1.13 14.44
CA SER A 120 22.79 1.42 15.81
C SER A 120 23.32 0.40 16.83
N GLY A 121 24.05 -0.62 16.37
CA GLY A 121 24.71 -1.62 17.21
C GLY A 121 23.80 -2.76 17.68
N MET A 122 22.70 -3.02 16.96
CA MET A 122 21.86 -4.19 17.21
C MET A 122 22.59 -5.46 16.75
N ALA A 123 22.44 -6.55 17.52
CA ALA A 123 23.06 -7.83 17.18
C ALA A 123 22.43 -8.43 15.91
N GLU A 124 23.24 -9.03 15.05
CA GLU A 124 22.80 -9.60 13.77
C GLU A 124 21.65 -10.62 13.93
N GLU A 125 21.69 -11.44 14.98
CA GLU A 125 20.63 -12.41 15.30
C GLU A 125 19.27 -11.75 15.56
N MET A 126 19.29 -10.53 16.13
CA MET A 126 18.08 -9.73 16.37
C MET A 126 17.59 -9.03 15.11
N ILE A 127 18.51 -8.61 14.23
CA ILE A 127 18.17 -7.98 12.96
C ILE A 127 17.46 -9.00 12.05
N GLN A 128 17.96 -10.23 11.97
CA GLN A 128 17.44 -11.26 11.05
C GLN A 128 16.02 -11.74 11.37
N ILE A 129 15.55 -11.55 12.60
CA ILE A 129 14.18 -11.88 13.00
C ILE A 129 13.21 -10.70 12.81
N CYS A 130 13.70 -9.51 12.48
CA CYS A 130 12.85 -8.39 12.14
C CYS A 130 12.41 -8.48 10.67
N GLU A 131 11.12 -8.23 10.41
CA GLU A 131 10.59 -8.12 9.06
C GLU A 131 9.98 -6.73 8.83
N VAL A 132 10.14 -6.20 7.63
CA VAL A 132 9.46 -4.99 7.17
C VAL A 132 8.85 -5.26 5.80
N LYS A 133 7.62 -4.77 5.57
CA LYS A 133 6.90 -4.91 4.30
C LYS A 133 6.13 -3.65 3.97
N VAL A 134 6.13 -3.24 2.71
CA VAL A 134 5.32 -2.14 2.17
C VAL A 134 4.26 -2.70 1.26
N TYR A 135 3.01 -2.29 1.45
CA TYR A 135 1.92 -2.73 0.59
C TYR A 135 0.79 -1.71 0.50
N ILE A 136 -0.06 -1.89 -0.51
CA ILE A 136 -1.29 -1.12 -0.71
C ILE A 136 -2.47 -1.89 -0.12
N ARG A 137 -3.31 -1.21 0.66
CA ARG A 137 -4.54 -1.76 1.23
C ARG A 137 -5.74 -0.95 0.74
N GLU A 138 -6.77 -1.63 0.24
CA GLU A 138 -8.09 -1.02 -0.03
C GLU A 138 -8.86 -0.84 1.28
N ILE A 139 -9.49 0.32 1.46
CA ILE A 139 -10.34 0.63 2.61
C ILE A 139 -11.80 0.63 2.17
N ASN A 140 -12.58 -0.24 2.80
CA ASN A 140 -14.03 -0.19 2.73
C ASN A 140 -14.53 0.91 3.67
N ILE A 141 -15.29 1.86 3.13
CA ILE A 141 -15.97 2.93 3.89
C ILE A 141 -17.39 2.47 4.22
#